data_AF-A0A8J4FQL9-F1
#
_entry.id   AF-A0A8J4FQL9-F1
#
_cell.length_a   1.000
_cell.length_b   1.000
_cell.length_c   1.000
_cell.angle_alpha   90.00
_cell.angle_beta   90.00
_cell.angle_gamma   90.00
#
_symmetry.space_group_name_H-M   'P 1'
#
loop_
_entity.id
_entity.type
_entity.pdbx_description
1 polymer ?
#
loop_
_entity_poly.entity_id
_entity_poly.type
_entity_poly.pdbx_seq_one_letter_code
_entity_poly.pdbx_strand_id
1 'polypeptide(L)'
;STCYKANDLLAKIEWYADEALRSAVKGYTITPFGGPSKKVFPSWGAPGTSTLKVNLNWNGTMANGGLVCVAVQKPYTMQNLCKGAPGQCYASVFNRDNSDYCCPIFRAGP
;
A
#
# COMPACT_ATOMS: atom_id res chain seq x y z
N SER A 1 10.02 -8.27 -15.10
CA SER A 1 8.90 -7.31 -15.05
C SER A 1 9.35 -6.02 -15.69
N THR A 2 8.68 -5.57 -16.76
CA THR A 2 8.98 -4.34 -17.52
C THR A 2 8.31 -3.09 -16.94
N CYS A 3 7.74 -3.20 -15.72
CA CYS A 3 6.96 -2.15 -15.05
C CYS A 3 7.76 -0.99 -14.48
N TYR A 4 9.09 -1.09 -14.41
CA TYR A 4 9.96 -0.10 -13.77
C TYR A 4 10.79 0.63 -14.82
N LYS A 5 10.66 1.96 -14.89
CA LYS A 5 11.64 2.83 -15.54
C LYS A 5 12.41 3.62 -14.46
N ALA A 6 13.69 3.88 -14.71
CA ALA A 6 14.60 4.47 -13.73
C ALA A 6 14.16 5.84 -13.16
N ASN A 7 13.30 6.56 -13.88
CA ASN A 7 12.79 7.88 -13.47
C ASN A 7 11.31 7.84 -13.03
N ASP A 8 10.70 6.66 -12.96
CA ASP A 8 9.31 6.54 -12.51
C ASP A 8 9.20 6.82 -11.01
N LEU A 9 8.17 7.56 -10.63
CA LEU A 9 7.77 7.69 -9.24
C LEU A 9 6.87 6.52 -8.86
N LEU A 10 7.13 5.92 -7.70
CA LEU A 10 6.16 5.13 -6.95
C LEU A 10 5.02 6.05 -6.50
N ALA A 11 3.92 6.02 -7.24
CA ALA A 11 2.77 6.87 -7.03
C ALA A 11 1.97 6.44 -5.80
N LYS A 12 1.62 5.15 -5.75
CA LYS A 12 0.76 4.59 -4.70
C LYS A 12 0.99 3.09 -4.49
N ILE A 13 0.56 2.62 -3.34
CA ILE A 13 0.41 1.19 -3.02
C ILE A 13 -1.05 0.94 -2.69
N GLU A 14 -1.59 -0.16 -3.20
CA GLU A 14 -2.94 -0.63 -2.90
C GLU A 14 -2.92 -2.04 -2.32
N TRP A 15 -3.69 -2.30 -1.27
CA TRP A 15 -3.87 -3.63 -0.70
C TRP A 15 -5.26 -4.16 -0.98
N TYR A 16 -5.35 -5.46 -1.25
CA TYR A 16 -6.63 -6.16 -1.31
C TYR A 16 -7.10 -6.47 0.12
N ALA A 17 -8.08 -5.69 0.58
CA ALA A 17 -8.46 -5.59 1.99
C ALA A 17 -9.97 -5.64 2.21
N ASP A 18 -10.39 -6.13 3.38
CA ASP A 18 -11.78 -6.24 3.79
C ASP A 18 -12.35 -4.86 4.09
N GLU A 19 -13.30 -4.49 3.25
CA GLU A 19 -13.97 -3.21 3.29
C GLU A 19 -14.88 -3.05 4.50
N ALA A 20 -15.36 -4.15 5.08
CA ALA A 20 -16.11 -4.13 6.34
C ALA A 20 -15.26 -3.60 7.50
N LEU A 21 -13.92 -3.67 7.38
CA LEU A 21 -12.97 -3.21 8.37
C LEU A 21 -12.39 -1.81 8.07
N ARG A 22 -13.04 -1.02 7.19
CA ARG A 22 -12.66 0.38 6.91
C ARG A 22 -12.40 1.21 8.15
N SER A 23 -13.30 1.15 9.13
CA SER A 23 -13.22 1.91 10.38
C SER A 23 -12.11 1.42 11.33
N ALA A 24 -11.62 0.19 11.11
CA ALA A 24 -10.55 -0.39 11.89
C ALA A 24 -9.17 0.12 11.48
N VAL A 25 -9.00 0.56 10.24
CA VAL A 25 -7.75 1.17 9.78
C VAL A 25 -7.67 2.61 10.27
N LYS A 26 -6.64 2.91 11.07
CA LYS A 26 -6.41 4.25 11.66
C LYS A 26 -5.46 5.12 10.84
N GLY A 27 -4.85 4.54 9.82
CA GLY A 27 -3.99 5.23 8.86
C GLY A 27 -2.71 4.47 8.59
N TYR A 28 -1.69 5.20 8.18
CA TYR A 28 -0.39 4.67 7.85
C TYR A 28 0.71 5.46 8.55
N THR A 29 1.81 4.78 8.83
CA THR A 29 3.11 5.43 9.01
C THR A 29 3.94 5.10 7.77
N ILE A 30 4.38 6.13 7.05
CA ILE A 30 5.24 5.99 5.87
C ILE A 30 6.63 6.53 6.21
N THR A 31 7.67 5.81 5.80
CA THR A 31 9.07 6.15 6.07
C THR A 31 9.86 5.95 4.78
N PRO A 32 10.12 6.99 3.98
CA PRO A 32 10.98 6.86 2.82
C PRO A 32 12.41 6.53 3.27
N PHE A 33 13.16 5.83 2.42
CA PHE A 33 14.56 5.56 2.71
C PHE A 33 15.34 6.87 2.90
N GLY A 34 16.06 6.99 4.01
CA GLY A 34 16.84 8.18 4.37
C GLY A 34 16.02 9.43 4.75
N GLY A 35 14.70 9.33 4.88
CA GLY A 35 13.84 10.46 5.25
C GLY A 35 13.02 10.25 6.53
N PRO A 36 12.32 11.31 7.01
CA PRO A 36 11.54 11.24 8.24
C PRO A 36 10.26 10.42 8.04
N SER A 37 9.80 9.81 9.14
CA SER A 37 8.51 9.12 9.17
C SER A 37 7.35 10.12 9.21
N LYS A 38 6.25 9.82 8.51
CA LYS A 38 5.03 10.63 8.48
C LYS A 38 3.80 9.76 8.70
N LYS A 39 2.83 10.28 9.46
CA LYS A 39 1.48 9.70 9.56
C LYS A 39 0.60 10.20 8.43
N VAL A 40 -0.17 9.29 7.83
CA VAL A 40 -1.08 9.57 6.72
C VAL A 40 -2.44 8.97 7.02
N PHE A 41 -3.51 9.70 6.72
CA PHE A 41 -4.87 9.20 6.88
C PHE A 41 -5.15 8.00 5.97
N PRO A 42 -6.00 7.06 6.42
CA PRO A 42 -6.39 5.92 5.60
C PRO A 42 -7.14 6.41 4.36
N SER A 43 -6.83 5.85 3.21
CA SER A 43 -7.57 6.08 1.98
C SER A 43 -8.02 4.75 1.41
N TRP A 44 -9.17 4.75 0.76
CA TRP A 44 -9.78 3.55 0.23
C TRP A 44 -10.24 3.80 -1.21
N GLY A 45 -10.41 2.71 -1.95
CA GLY A 45 -11.09 2.70 -3.24
C GLY A 45 -12.58 3.03 -3.11
N ALA A 46 -13.25 3.04 -4.26
CA ALA A 46 -14.70 3.19 -4.31
C ALA A 46 -15.39 2.06 -3.52
N PRO A 47 -16.63 2.28 -3.02
CA PRO A 47 -17.37 1.22 -2.37
C PRO A 47 -17.49 -0.04 -3.24
N GLY A 48 -17.21 -1.20 -2.65
CA GLY A 48 -17.26 -2.50 -3.33
C GLY A 48 -15.95 -2.96 -3.98
N THR A 49 -14.89 -2.14 -4.01
CA THR A 49 -13.62 -2.54 -4.64
C THR A 49 -12.68 -3.29 -3.70
N SER A 50 -12.95 -3.32 -2.38
CA SER A 50 -12.06 -3.98 -1.40
C SER A 50 -10.60 -3.50 -1.49
N THR A 51 -10.40 -2.19 -1.70
CA THR A 51 -9.08 -1.61 -1.96
C THR A 51 -8.70 -0.61 -0.86
N LEU A 52 -7.67 -0.93 -0.08
CA LEU A 52 -7.00 0.00 0.82
C LEU A 52 -5.85 0.66 0.06
N LYS A 53 -5.61 1.98 0.17
CA LYS A 53 -4.58 2.65 -0.63
C LYS A 53 -3.84 3.77 0.11
N VAL A 54 -2.57 3.94 -0.24
CA VAL A 54 -1.75 5.07 0.20
C VAL A 54 -1.04 5.70 -1.00
N ASN A 55 -1.03 7.03 -1.05
CA ASN A 55 -0.25 7.78 -2.04
C ASN A 55 1.11 8.16 -1.45
N LEU A 56 2.19 7.95 -2.21
CA LEU A 56 3.56 8.14 -1.76
C LEU A 56 4.30 9.20 -2.58
N ASN A 57 4.23 9.13 -3.92
CA ASN A 57 5.03 9.93 -4.85
C ASN A 57 6.54 9.86 -4.57
N TRP A 58 7.05 8.66 -4.30
CA TRP A 58 8.47 8.44 -4.01
C TRP A 58 9.25 8.18 -5.29
N ASN A 59 10.46 8.72 -5.41
CA ASN A 59 11.38 8.28 -6.45
C ASN A 59 11.99 6.91 -6.09
N GLY A 60 12.75 6.33 -7.02
CA GLY A 60 13.36 5.00 -6.83
C GLY A 60 14.25 4.91 -5.59
N THR A 61 14.97 5.97 -5.22
CA THR A 61 15.87 5.96 -4.05
C THR A 61 15.10 5.98 -2.73
N MET A 62 14.01 6.76 -2.64
CA MET A 62 13.13 6.77 -1.47
C MET A 62 12.35 5.46 -1.32
N ALA A 63 11.91 4.87 -2.44
CA ALA A 63 11.14 3.63 -2.45
C ALA A 63 11.99 2.40 -2.10
N ASN A 64 13.24 2.37 -2.55
CA ASN A 64 14.15 1.26 -2.26
C ASN A 64 14.61 1.31 -0.79
N GLY A 65 14.00 0.46 0.05
CA GLY A 65 14.21 0.45 1.50
C GLY A 65 13.24 1.35 2.28
N GLY A 66 12.26 1.96 1.60
CA GLY A 66 11.17 2.66 2.26
C GLY A 66 10.19 1.69 2.92
N LEU A 67 9.54 2.13 3.99
CA LEU A 67 8.58 1.33 4.78
C LEU A 67 7.20 1.97 4.76
N VAL A 68 6.18 1.12 4.69
CA VAL A 68 4.77 1.53 4.86
C VAL A 68 4.10 0.58 5.85
N CYS A 69 3.71 1.13 7.00
CA CYS A 69 3.06 0.38 8.07
C CYS A 69 1.58 0.78 8.15
N VAL A 70 0.69 -0.20 8.03
CA VAL A 70 -0.76 0.01 8.20
C VAL A 70 -1.10 -0.08 9.69
N ALA A 71 -1.74 0.95 10.23
CA ALA A 71 -2.21 0.97 11.61
C ALA A 71 -3.64 0.40 11.69
N VAL A 72 -3.78 -0.76 12.33
CA VAL A 72 -5.08 -1.43 12.54
C VAL A 72 -5.43 -1.36 14.03
N GLN A 73 -6.67 -0.99 14.35
CA GLN A 73 -7.15 -0.96 15.73
C GLN A 73 -7.36 -2.38 16.27
N LYS A 74 -7.09 -2.57 17.56
CA LYS A 74 -7.50 -3.77 18.29
C LYS A 74 -9.04 -3.88 18.33
N PRO A 75 -9.62 -5.09 18.32
CA PRO A 75 -8.96 -6.40 18.34
C PRO A 75 -8.55 -6.92 16.94
N TYR A 76 -8.75 -6.14 15.88
CA TYR A 76 -8.44 -6.57 14.52
C TYR A 76 -6.94 -6.61 14.25
N THR A 77 -6.55 -7.52 13.35
CA THR A 77 -5.18 -7.70 12.90
C THR A 77 -5.06 -7.48 11.40
N MET A 78 -3.83 -7.38 10.88
CA MET A 78 -3.59 -7.38 9.43
C MET A 78 -4.15 -8.64 8.76
N GLN A 79 -4.17 -9.78 9.46
CA GLN A 79 -4.77 -11.02 8.94
C GLN A 79 -6.29 -10.93 8.79
N ASN A 80 -6.98 -10.21 9.67
CA ASN A 80 -8.42 -9.97 9.50
C ASN A 80 -8.67 -8.99 8.35
N LEU A 81 -7.81 -7.99 8.21
CA LEU A 81 -7.95 -6.96 7.19
C LEU A 81 -7.65 -7.46 5.78
N CYS A 82 -6.71 -8.39 5.60
CA CYS A 82 -6.30 -8.82 4.26
C CYS A 82 -7.16 -9.96 3.71
N LYS A 83 -7.70 -9.78 2.51
CA LYS A 83 -8.55 -10.79 1.82
C LYS A 83 -7.75 -11.85 1.06
N GLY A 84 -6.46 -11.99 1.33
CA GLY A 84 -5.61 -13.01 0.70
C GLY A 84 -5.78 -14.39 1.33
N ALA A 85 -4.92 -15.33 0.94
CA ALA A 85 -4.82 -16.60 1.68
C ALA A 85 -4.41 -16.34 3.15
N PRO A 86 -4.63 -17.27 4.09
CA PRO A 86 -4.25 -17.08 5.48
C PRO A 86 -2.78 -16.62 5.62
N GLY A 87 -2.58 -15.48 6.29
CA GLY A 87 -1.25 -14.88 6.45
C GLY A 87 -0.71 -14.16 5.21
N GLN A 88 -1.55 -13.82 4.22
CA GLN A 88 -1.13 -13.11 3.01
C GLN A 88 -1.95 -11.84 2.79
N CYS A 89 -1.24 -10.73 2.61
CA CYS A 89 -1.78 -9.49 2.07
C CYS A 89 -1.27 -9.32 0.64
N TYR A 90 -2.17 -9.16 -0.33
CA TYR A 90 -1.77 -8.78 -1.67
C TYR A 90 -1.62 -7.26 -1.74
N ALA A 91 -0.42 -6.80 -2.11
CA ALA A 91 -0.08 -5.40 -2.28
C ALA A 91 0.31 -5.13 -3.73
N SER A 92 -0.31 -4.14 -4.33
CA SER A 92 -0.16 -3.71 -5.70
C SER A 92 0.56 -2.36 -5.72
N VAL A 93 1.66 -2.28 -6.46
CA VAL A 93 2.50 -1.08 -6.53
C VAL A 93 2.27 -0.40 -7.88
N PHE A 94 2.05 0.92 -7.88
CA PHE A 94 1.75 1.67 -9.11
C PHE A 94 2.76 2.78 -9.33
N ASN A 95 3.26 2.89 -10.57
CA ASN A 95 4.06 4.02 -11.04
C ASN A 95 3.18 5.19 -11.50
N ARG A 96 3.77 6.39 -11.58
CA ARG A 96 3.07 7.62 -12.00
C ARG A 96 3.04 7.84 -13.52
N ASP A 97 4.03 7.33 -14.25
CA ASP A 97 4.23 7.70 -15.67
C ASP A 97 3.81 6.60 -16.66
N ASN A 98 2.78 6.98 -17.44
CA ASN A 98 2.21 6.37 -18.64
C ASN A 98 1.00 5.46 -18.45
N SER A 99 0.19 5.50 -19.51
CA SER A 99 -1.07 4.81 -19.80
C SER A 99 -1.11 3.28 -19.62
N ASP A 100 -0.01 2.69 -19.16
CA ASP A 100 0.10 1.29 -18.75
C ASP A 100 0.29 1.28 -17.23
N TYR A 101 -0.81 1.24 -16.47
CA TYR A 101 -0.78 1.04 -15.01
C TYR A 101 -0.16 -0.32 -14.71
N CYS A 102 1.17 -0.38 -14.70
CA CYS A 102 1.89 -1.60 -14.42
C CYS A 102 1.80 -1.82 -12.91
N CYS A 103 1.08 -2.88 -12.55
CA CYS A 103 0.65 -3.18 -11.20
C CYS A 103 1.21 -4.53 -10.77
N PRO A 104 2.53 -4.65 -10.53
CA PRO A 104 3.06 -5.86 -9.93
C PRO A 104 2.41 -6.07 -8.56
N ILE A 105 1.91 -7.30 -8.35
CA ILE A 105 1.27 -7.72 -7.12
C ILE A 105 2.28 -8.53 -6.31
N PHE A 106 2.51 -8.10 -5.07
CA PHE A 106 3.39 -8.72 -4.11
C PHE A 106 2.57 -9.38 -3.01
N ARG A 107 3.10 -10.48 -2.48
CA ARG A 107 2.62 -11.04 -1.22
C ARG A 107 3.39 -10.37 -0.09
N ALA A 108 2.70 -9.56 0.71
CA ALA A 108 3.22 -9.06 1.97
C ALA A 108 2.74 -9.98 3.10
N GLY A 109 3.66 -10.33 4.00
CA GLY A 109 3.29 -10.95 5.27
C GLY A 109 2.65 -9.93 6.21
N PRO A 110 1.74 -10.36 7.10
CA PRO A 110 1.30 -9.57 8.24
C PRO A 110 2.43 -9.33 9.25
#